data_AF-A0A2V6WSM7-F1
#
_entry.id   AF-A0A2V6WSM7-F1
#
_cell.length_a   1.000
_cell.length_b   1.000
_cell.length_c   1.000
_cell.angle_alpha   90.00
_cell.angle_beta   90.00
_cell.angle_gamma   90.00
#
_symmetry.space_group_name_H-M   'P 1'
#
loop_
_entity.id
_entity.type
_entity.pdbx_description
1 polymer ?
#
loop_
_entity_poly.entity_id
_entity_poly.type
_entity_poly.pdbx_seq_one_letter_code
_entity_poly.pdbx_strand_id
1 'polypeptide(L)' 'TRTILCVPVRDSGNKIIGALQVLNKVVGAFSTNDEDLLRSLAAQVAIAVRNAEQVDQIQRRRPDQWECEFP' A
#
# COMPACT_ATOMS: atom_id res chain seq x y z
N THR A 1 -14.55 10.36 17.22
CA THR A 1 -13.40 9.45 16.99
C THR A 1 -12.50 9.51 18.21
N ARG A 2 -12.27 8.39 18.92
CA ARG A 2 -11.57 8.41 20.23
C ARG A 2 -10.06 8.27 20.14
N THR A 3 -9.56 7.58 19.11
CA THR A 3 -8.13 7.41 18.86
C THR A 3 -7.88 7.32 17.35
N ILE A 4 -6.80 7.94 16.88
CA ILE A 4 -6.30 7.87 15.50
C ILE A 4 -4.78 7.68 15.52
N LEU A 5 -4.28 6.76 14.70
CA LEU A 5 -2.84 6.59 14.45
C LEU A 5 -2.60 6.67 12.95
N CYS A 6 -1.67 7.53 12.54
CA CYS A 6 -1.34 7.75 11.15
C CYS A 6 0.16 7.59 10.97
N VAL A 7 0.57 6.72 10.04
CA VAL A 7 1.97 6.54 9.67
C VAL A 7 2.14 6.83 8.17
N PRO A 8 3.16 7.60 7.78
CA PRO A 8 3.43 7.83 6.36
C PRO A 8 4.00 6.57 5.72
N VAL A 9 3.50 6.24 4.53
CA VAL A 9 4.03 5.18 3.68
C VAL A 9 5.10 5.81 2.79
N ARG A 10 6.34 5.33 2.92
CA ARG A 10 7.50 5.82 2.17
C ARG A 10 8.05 4.73 1.27
N ASP A 11 8.43 5.11 0.05
CA ASP A 11 9.18 4.24 -0.86
C ASP A 11 10.68 4.23 -0.52
N SER A 12 11.45 3.35 -1.16
CA SER A 12 12.91 3.23 -1.02
C SER A 12 13.65 4.55 -1.26
N GLY A 13 13.09 5.46 -2.05
CA GLY A 13 13.62 6.80 -2.28
C GLY A 13 13.26 7.83 -1.19
N ASN A 14 12.72 7.41 -0.05
CA ASN A 14 12.19 8.27 1.02
C ASN A 14 11.06 9.22 0.57
N LYS A 15 10.47 8.97 -0.61
CA LYS A 15 9.31 9.69 -1.13
C LYS A 15 8.05 9.17 -0.45
N ILE A 16 7.21 10.07 0.03
CA ILE A 16 5.89 9.72 0.57
C ILE A 16 4.98 9.36 -0.61
N ILE A 17 4.52 8.11 -0.63
CA ILE A 17 3.59 7.59 -1.64
C ILE A 17 2.17 7.45 -1.10
N GLY A 18 1.99 7.53 0.22
CA GLY A 18 0.69 7.47 0.87
C GLY A 18 0.79 7.58 2.39
N ALA A 19 -0.31 7.30 3.08
CA ALA A 19 -0.36 7.20 4.53
C ALA A 19 -1.26 6.02 4.95
N LEU A 20 -0.84 5.28 5.97
CA LEU A 20 -1.64 4.25 6.61
C LEU A 20 -2.31 4.88 7.83
N GLN A 21 -3.64 4.81 7.88
CA GLN A 21 -4.42 5.36 8.99
C GLN A 21 -5.22 4.25 9.66
N VAL A 22 -5.10 4.16 10.98
CA VAL A 22 -5.91 3.25 11.81
C VAL A 22 -6.79 4.08 12.73
N LEU A 23 -8.07 3.72 12.75
CA LEU A 23 -9.14 4.40 13.47
C LEU A 23 -9.76 3.45 14.51
N ASN A 24 -10.28 4.00 15.60
CA ASN A 24 -11.10 3.28 16.58
C ASN A 24 -10.42 2.03 17.14
N LYS A 25 -9.29 2.21 17.84
CA LYS A 25 -8.72 1.12 18.64
C LYS A 25 -9.76 0.66 19.67
N VAL A 26 -10.16 -0.61 19.62
CA VAL A 26 -11.26 -1.18 20.42
C VAL A 26 -10.93 -1.19 21.92
N VAL A 27 -9.64 -1.29 22.27
CA VAL A 27 -9.17 -1.31 23.67
C VAL A 27 -7.88 -0.49 23.81
N GLY A 28 -7.89 0.52 24.69
CA GLY A 28 -6.71 1.31 25.07
C GLY A 28 -6.28 2.41 24.08
N ALA A 29 -5.20 3.11 24.44
CA ALA A 29 -4.51 4.08 23.57
C ALA A 29 -3.56 3.38 22.59
N PHE A 30 -3.17 4.06 21.52
CA PHE A 30 -2.08 3.58 20.66
C PHE A 30 -0.76 3.63 21.46
N SER A 31 -0.09 2.49 21.53
CA SER A 31 1.23 2.35 22.13
C SER A 31 2.30 2.48 21.04
N THR A 32 3.54 2.75 21.44
CA THR A 32 4.70 2.77 20.53
C THR A 32 4.83 1.46 19.74
N ASN A 33 4.46 0.32 20.35
CA ASN A 33 4.46 -0.97 19.66
C ASN A 33 3.44 -1.03 18.49
N ASP A 34 2.29 -0.37 18.62
CA ASP A 34 1.34 -0.27 17.50
C ASP A 34 1.91 0.61 16.39
N GLU A 35 2.63 1.68 16.74
CA GLU A 35 3.32 2.52 15.78
C GLU A 35 4.37 1.73 14.99
N ASP A 36 5.21 0.94 15.68
CA ASP A 36 6.25 0.14 15.04
C ASP A 36 5.67 -0.96 14.13
N LEU A 37 4.57 -1.59 14.56
CA LEU A 37 3.81 -2.53 13.73
C LEU A 37 3.23 -1.84 12.49
N LEU A 38 2.55 -0.70 12.66
CA LEU A 38 1.99 0.06 11.54
C LEU A 38 3.08 0.54 10.59
N ARG A 39 4.23 0.97 11.10
CA ARG A 39 5.38 1.40 10.31
C ARG A 39 5.95 0.25 9.48
N SER A 40 6.07 -0.94 10.08
CA SER A 40 6.50 -2.16 9.38
C SER A 40 5.51 -2.58 8.29
N LEU A 41 4.21 -2.49 8.59
CA LEU A 41 3.15 -2.74 7.60
C LEU A 41 3.17 -1.71 6.47
N ALA A 42 3.36 -0.42 6.81
CA ALA A 42 3.47 0.65 5.82
C ALA A 42 4.64 0.39 4.86
N ALA A 43 5.78 -0.11 5.34
CA ALA A 43 6.89 -0.50 4.47
C ALA A 43 6.52 -1.64 3.50
N GLN A 44 5.78 -2.66 3.96
CA GLN A 44 5.31 -3.75 3.10
C GLN A 44 4.27 -3.27 2.08
N VAL A 45 3.36 -2.40 2.50
CA VAL A 45 2.35 -1.78 1.63
C VAL A 45 3.04 -0.94 0.55
N ALA A 46 4.13 -0.23 0.87
CA ALA A 46 4.88 0.51 -0.13
C ALA A 46 5.41 -0.38 -1.26
N ILE A 47 5.93 -1.55 -0.90
CA ILE A 47 6.42 -2.56 -1.86
C ILE A 47 5.24 -3.09 -2.69
N ALA A 48 4.11 -3.42 -2.06
CA ALA A 48 2.93 -3.94 -2.74
C ALA A 48 2.33 -2.93 -3.73
N VAL A 49 2.23 -1.65 -3.35
CA VAL A 49 1.77 -0.56 -4.22
C VAL A 49 2.70 -0.40 -5.42
N ARG A 50 4.01 -0.38 -5.18
CA ARG A 50 5.02 -0.30 -6.25
C ARG A 50 4.95 -1.50 -7.19
N ASN A 51 4.74 -2.70 -6.65
CA ASN A 51 4.55 -3.91 -7.45
C ASN A 51 3.28 -3.82 -8.30
N ALA A 52 2.17 -3.31 -7.75
CA ALA A 52 0.93 -3.12 -8.48
C ALA A 52 1.09 -2.12 -9.63
N GLU A 53 1.76 -0.98 -9.40
CA GLU A 53 2.09 -0.01 -10.45
C GLU A 53 2.98 -0.61 -11.54
N GLN A 54 3.91 -1.50 -11.17
CA GLN A 54 4.80 -2.16 -12.11
C GLN A 54 4.08 -3.25 -12.92
N VAL A 55 3.12 -3.95 -12.31
CA VAL A 55 2.25 -4.92 -13.00
C VAL A 55 1.28 -4.23 -13.96
N ASP A 56 0.70 -3.08 -13.60
CA ASP A 56 -0.16 -2.29 -14.50
C ASP A 56 0.61 -1.82 -15.73
N GLN A 57 1.86 -1.37 -15.56
CA GLN A 57 2.75 -0.99 -16.66
C GLN A 57 3.06 -2.16 -17.60
N ILE A 58 3.18 -3.39 -17.07
CA ILE A 58 3.37 -4.60 -17.87
C ILE A 58 2.06 -4.99 -18.57
N GLN A 59 0.90 -4.87 -17.91
CA GLN A 59 -0.40 -5.20 -18.49
C GLN A 59 -0.84 -4.23 -19.59
N ARG A 60 -0.45 -2.96 -19.53
CA ARG A 60 -0.66 -1.99 -20.62
C ARG A 60 0.09 -2.32 -21.92
N ARG A 61 0.98 -3.32 -21.92
CA ARG A 61 1.62 -3.88 -23.13
C ARG A 61 0.88 -5.07 -23.75
N ARG A 62 -0.35 -5.36 -23.34
CA ARG A 62 -1.25 -6.22 -24.13
C ARG A 62 -2.41 -5.41 -24.67
N PRO A 63 -2.19 -4.64 -25.76
CA PRO A 63 -3.28 -4.40 -26.68
C PRO A 63 -3.69 -5.76 -27.25
N ASP A 64 -4.95 -6.12 -27.07
CA ASP A 64 -5.71 -6.53 -28.22
C ASP A 64 -5.32 -7.79 -28.99
N GLN A 65 -5.00 -8.87 -28.28
CA GLN A 65 -4.84 -10.20 -28.89
C GLN A 65 -5.99 -11.19 -28.59
N TRP A 66 -7.21 -10.73 -28.32
CA TRP A 66 -8.37 -11.64 -28.17
C TRP A 66 -9.21 -11.84 -29.44
N GLU A 67 -8.89 -11.24 -30.58
CA GLU A 67 -9.83 -11.25 -31.73
C GLU A 67 -9.44 -11.99 -33.01
N CYS A 68 -8.25 -12.60 -33.17
CA CYS A 68 -7.92 -13.19 -34.49
C CYS A 68 -7.06 -14.45 -34.43
N GLU A 69 -7.45 -15.51 -33.72
CA GLU A 69 -6.99 -16.86 -34.12
C GLU A 69 -7.94 -17.98 -33.66
N PHE A 70 -9.09 -18.09 -34.31
CA PHE A 70 -9.78 -19.37 -34.43
C PHE A 70 -10.22 -19.54 -35.89
N PRO A 71 -9.65 -20.51 -36.64
CA PRO A 71 -10.03 -20.82 -38.02
C PRO A 71 -11.42 -21.48 -38.13
#